data_AF-A0A1V4W0I3-F1
#
_entry.id   AF-A0A1V4W0I3-F1
#
_cell.length_a   1.000
_cell.length_b   1.000
_cell.length_c   1.000
_cell.angle_alpha   90.00
_cell.angle_beta   90.00
_cell.angle_gamma   90.00
#
_symmetry.space_group_name_H-M   'P 1'
#
loop_
_entity.id
_entity.type
_entity.pdbx_description
1 polymer ?
#
loop_
_entity_poly.entity_id
_entity_poly.type
_entity_poly.pdbx_seq_one_letter_code
_entity_poly.pdbx_strand_id
1 'polypeptide(L)'
;MDEETKKFLVSSKNVEIFASKNLIKEFDYSLPGSGVWKAIERELNASIICHLRRSRNIVNDDPWVTLRHHSEEVNIFTNAKGRKVNLNRREKSGSPQLGGVMLGEIAHILLFGDHNGVNDDFDAVGLTPEMVEFLMCELPKNIIKVSSFRNKNAHISAMSKKDYFHLSKLVLGDEDEPKKSLLGRILSLKQELSSIR
;
A
#
# COMPACT_ATOMS: atom_id res chain seq x y z
N MET A 1 -8.48 -9.54 3.69
CA MET A 1 -8.77 -8.11 3.55
C MET A 1 -9.47 -7.65 4.80
N ASP A 2 -9.05 -6.53 5.38
CA ASP A 2 -9.69 -6.00 6.59
C ASP A 2 -10.97 -5.19 6.27
N GLU A 3 -11.79 -4.96 7.30
CA GLU A 3 -13.09 -4.28 7.15
C GLU A 3 -12.97 -2.83 6.66
N GLU A 4 -11.90 -2.14 7.01
CA GLU A 4 -11.73 -0.74 6.61
C GLU A 4 -11.32 -0.65 5.13
N THR A 5 -10.49 -1.58 4.65
CA THR A 5 -10.22 -1.75 3.22
C THR A 5 -11.51 -2.00 2.43
N LYS A 6 -12.40 -2.87 2.94
CA LYS A 6 -13.72 -3.10 2.32
C LYS A 6 -14.54 -1.81 2.25
N LYS A 7 -14.60 -1.03 3.33
CA LYS A 7 -15.33 0.25 3.35
C LYS A 7 -14.81 1.22 2.30
N PHE A 8 -13.49 1.32 2.11
CA PHE A 8 -12.93 2.17 1.05
C PHE A 8 -13.42 1.75 -0.34
N LEU A 9 -13.44 0.45 -0.63
CA LEU A 9 -13.87 -0.06 -1.93
C LEU A 9 -15.39 0.10 -2.15
N VAL A 10 -16.20 -0.16 -1.12
CA VAL A 10 -17.66 0.04 -1.19
C VAL A 10 -17.99 1.53 -1.39
N SER A 11 -17.35 2.41 -0.63
CA SER A 11 -17.52 3.85 -0.77
C SER A 11 -17.12 4.33 -2.17
N SER A 12 -15.95 3.90 -2.65
CA SER A 12 -15.47 4.16 -4.01
C SER A 12 -16.50 3.75 -5.07
N LYS A 13 -17.02 2.52 -4.98
CA LYS A 13 -17.99 1.99 -5.94
C LYS A 13 -19.31 2.77 -5.91
N ASN A 14 -19.79 3.14 -4.73
CA ASN A 14 -21.03 3.91 -4.59
C ASN A 14 -20.90 5.29 -5.23
N VAL A 15 -19.76 5.98 -5.02
CA VAL A 15 -19.48 7.28 -5.64
C VAL A 15 -19.37 7.15 -7.16
N GLU A 16 -18.72 6.10 -7.67
CA GLU A 16 -18.63 5.82 -9.11
C GLU A 16 -20.00 5.58 -9.75
N ILE A 17 -20.84 4.74 -9.14
CA ILE A 17 -22.20 4.47 -9.61
C ILE A 17 -23.03 5.76 -9.61
N PHE A 18 -22.93 6.56 -8.54
CA PHE A 18 -23.65 7.82 -8.45
C PHE A 18 -23.20 8.79 -9.57
N ALA A 19 -21.90 8.98 -9.73
CA ALA A 19 -21.35 9.88 -10.73
C ALA A 19 -21.71 9.44 -12.15
N SER A 20 -21.58 8.15 -12.46
CA SER A 20 -21.87 7.62 -13.81
C SER A 20 -23.33 7.73 -14.21
N LYS A 21 -24.26 7.70 -13.25
CA LYS A 21 -25.71 7.83 -13.48
C LYS A 21 -26.20 9.28 -13.51
N ASN A 22 -25.58 10.17 -12.73
CA ASN A 22 -26.14 11.49 -12.46
C ASN A 22 -25.31 12.66 -13.03
N LEU A 23 -24.04 12.44 -13.40
CA LEU A 23 -23.11 13.51 -13.75
C LEU A 23 -22.47 13.26 -15.12
N ILE A 24 -22.69 14.16 -16.07
CA ILE A 24 -22.49 13.83 -17.50
C ILE A 24 -21.14 14.33 -18.06
N LYS A 25 -20.44 15.35 -17.51
CA LYS A 25 -19.16 15.79 -18.12
C LYS A 25 -18.01 16.26 -17.23
N GLU A 26 -18.21 16.61 -15.96
CA GLU A 26 -17.16 17.29 -15.16
C GLU A 26 -16.95 16.69 -13.76
N PHE A 27 -17.35 15.44 -13.56
CA PHE A 27 -17.10 14.78 -12.28
C PHE A 27 -15.62 14.45 -12.13
N ASP A 28 -15.03 14.85 -11.01
CA ASP A 28 -13.69 14.44 -10.62
C ASP A 28 -13.70 13.00 -10.09
N TYR A 29 -13.27 12.06 -10.93
CA TYR A 29 -13.18 10.66 -10.54
C TYR A 29 -12.02 10.37 -9.57
N SER A 30 -11.31 11.39 -9.07
CA SER A 30 -10.33 11.24 -8.00
C SER A 30 -11.04 10.86 -6.69
N LEU A 31 -12.30 11.28 -6.53
CA LEU A 31 -13.14 10.94 -5.38
C LEU A 31 -13.33 9.41 -5.24
N PRO A 32 -13.92 8.69 -6.22
CA PRO A 32 -13.97 7.24 -6.16
C PRO A 32 -12.58 6.62 -6.28
N GLY A 33 -11.67 7.18 -7.07
CA GLY A 33 -10.29 6.71 -7.16
C GLY A 33 -9.60 6.63 -5.80
N SER A 34 -9.94 7.56 -4.89
CA SER A 34 -9.33 7.63 -3.57
C SER A 34 -9.53 6.40 -2.72
N GLY A 35 -10.72 5.81 -2.75
CA GLY A 35 -10.96 4.54 -2.07
C GLY A 35 -10.10 3.40 -2.66
N VAL A 36 -9.87 3.40 -3.98
CA VAL A 36 -9.07 2.37 -4.65
C VAL A 36 -7.60 2.43 -4.23
N TRP A 37 -6.94 3.60 -4.30
CA TRP A 37 -5.54 3.68 -3.88
C TRP A 37 -5.36 3.62 -2.36
N LYS A 38 -6.35 4.07 -1.57
CA LYS A 38 -6.32 3.91 -0.10
C LYS A 38 -6.44 2.45 0.33
N ALA A 39 -7.22 1.64 -0.39
CA ALA A 39 -7.28 0.20 -0.16
C ALA A 39 -5.91 -0.46 -0.32
N ILE A 40 -5.19 -0.14 -1.41
CA ILE A 40 -3.83 -0.65 -1.64
C ILE A 40 -2.85 -0.14 -0.59
N GLU A 41 -2.84 1.15 -0.30
CA GLU A 41 -1.96 1.74 0.73
C GLU A 41 -2.17 1.06 2.09
N ARG A 42 -3.42 0.81 2.47
CA ARG A 42 -3.78 0.15 3.71
C ARG A 42 -3.30 -1.29 3.76
N GLU A 43 -3.60 -2.10 2.74
CA GLU A 43 -3.21 -3.51 2.75
C GLU A 43 -1.69 -3.69 2.66
N LEU A 44 -0.96 -2.81 1.96
CA LEU A 44 0.51 -2.80 1.99
C LEU A 44 1.06 -2.46 3.38
N ASN A 45 0.43 -1.50 4.08
CA ASN A 45 0.82 -1.18 5.46
C ASN A 45 0.55 -2.36 6.40
N ALA A 46 -0.60 -3.00 6.25
CA ALA A 46 -1.02 -4.15 7.05
C ALA A 46 -0.35 -5.47 6.65
N SER A 47 0.55 -5.47 5.67
CA SER A 47 1.29 -6.65 5.20
C SER A 47 2.79 -6.39 5.24
N ILE A 48 3.35 -5.83 4.17
CA ILE A 48 4.78 -5.58 3.97
C ILE A 48 5.34 -4.69 5.06
N ILE A 49 4.71 -3.54 5.33
CA ILE A 49 5.24 -2.62 6.36
C ILE A 49 5.09 -3.22 7.75
N CYS A 50 3.98 -3.92 8.03
CA CYS A 50 3.82 -4.68 9.26
C CYS A 50 4.96 -5.69 9.43
N HIS A 51 5.29 -6.43 8.38
CA HIS A 51 6.39 -7.39 8.39
C HIS A 51 7.73 -6.74 8.72
N LEU A 52 8.09 -5.66 8.03
CA LEU A 52 9.33 -4.91 8.31
C LEU A 52 9.34 -4.30 9.72
N ARG A 53 8.16 -3.91 10.24
CA ARG A 53 8.03 -3.44 11.62
C ARG A 53 8.21 -4.58 12.62
N ARG A 54 7.70 -5.77 12.34
CA ARG A 54 7.85 -6.97 13.18
C ARG A 54 9.30 -7.46 13.21
N SER A 55 9.97 -7.57 12.06
CA SER A 55 11.38 -7.99 11.99
C SER A 55 12.31 -7.08 12.80
N ARG A 56 11.89 -5.82 13.01
CA ARG A 56 12.62 -4.80 13.77
C ARG A 56 12.04 -4.53 15.17
N ASN A 57 11.17 -5.41 15.66
CA ASN A 57 10.59 -5.36 17.00
C ASN A 57 9.87 -4.03 17.32
N ILE A 58 9.18 -3.45 16.33
CA ILE A 58 8.38 -2.22 16.45
C ILE A 58 6.94 -2.56 16.82
N VAL A 59 6.37 -3.58 16.19
CA VAL A 59 4.98 -4.02 16.38
C VAL A 59 4.95 -5.52 16.62
N ASN A 60 3.84 -6.02 17.20
CA ASN A 60 3.51 -7.44 17.18
C ASN A 60 2.52 -7.70 16.03
N ASP A 61 1.32 -8.19 16.30
CA ASP A 61 0.34 -8.52 15.26
C ASP A 61 -0.44 -7.30 14.73
N ASP A 62 -0.55 -6.22 15.52
CA ASP A 62 -1.23 -5.00 15.10
C ASP A 62 -0.28 -4.08 14.32
N PRO A 63 -0.47 -3.87 13.00
CA PRO A 63 0.40 -3.03 12.19
C PRO A 63 0.39 -1.56 12.59
N TRP A 64 -0.59 -1.12 13.39
CA TRP A 64 -0.86 0.27 13.71
C TRP A 64 -0.49 0.66 15.14
N VAL A 65 -0.03 -0.27 15.98
CA VAL A 65 0.26 0.00 17.39
C VAL A 65 1.68 -0.43 17.74
N THR A 66 2.50 0.52 18.21
CA THR A 66 3.89 0.25 18.64
C THR A 66 3.95 -0.56 19.95
N LEU A 67 4.92 -1.46 20.04
CA LEU A 67 5.29 -2.17 21.27
C LEU A 67 6.00 -1.27 22.29
N ARG A 68 6.79 -0.30 21.80
CA ARG A 68 7.61 0.58 22.63
C ARG A 68 7.04 1.98 22.68
N HIS A 69 6.87 2.52 23.90
CA HIS A 69 6.52 3.92 24.11
C HIS A 69 7.66 4.90 23.80
N HIS A 70 8.87 4.43 23.49
CA HIS A 70 10.02 5.28 23.17
C HIS A 70 10.10 5.72 21.69
N SER A 71 10.84 6.80 21.46
CA SER A 71 10.82 7.68 20.27
C SER A 71 11.97 7.48 19.29
N GLU A 72 12.77 6.42 19.42
CA GLU A 72 13.96 6.23 18.58
C GLU A 72 13.53 5.93 17.14
N GLU A 73 13.87 6.80 16.19
CA GLU A 73 13.50 6.62 14.78
C GLU A 73 14.06 5.30 14.24
N VAL A 74 13.21 4.48 13.61
CA VAL A 74 13.65 3.28 12.89
C VAL A 74 13.59 3.57 11.39
N ASN A 75 14.71 4.03 10.84
CA ASN A 75 14.80 4.51 9.46
C ASN A 75 15.22 3.42 8.47
N ILE A 76 14.52 3.31 7.33
CA ILE A 76 15.02 2.67 6.10
C ILE A 76 15.61 3.74 5.19
N PHE A 77 16.84 3.55 4.75
CA PHE A 77 17.48 4.41 3.75
C PHE A 77 17.17 3.87 2.35
N THR A 78 16.50 4.68 1.54
CA THR A 78 15.90 4.22 0.27
C THR A 78 16.65 4.69 -0.98
N ASN A 79 17.79 5.39 -0.85
CA ASN A 79 18.71 5.72 -1.95
C ASN A 79 20.01 6.36 -1.44
N ALA A 80 20.98 6.55 -2.34
CA ALA A 80 22.22 7.29 -2.12
C ALA A 80 22.01 8.80 -1.81
N LYS A 81 20.81 9.36 -2.06
CA LYS A 81 20.48 10.77 -1.75
C LYS A 81 19.95 10.96 -0.32
N GLY A 82 20.07 9.96 0.55
CA GLY A 82 19.74 10.07 1.97
C GLY A 82 18.24 10.11 2.28
N ARG A 83 17.37 9.66 1.36
CA ARG A 83 15.93 9.60 1.65
C ARG A 83 15.67 8.52 2.71
N LYS A 84 15.20 8.94 3.89
CA LYS A 84 14.83 8.07 5.00
C LYS A 84 13.33 7.90 5.13
N VAL A 85 12.87 6.67 5.37
CA VAL A 85 11.50 6.36 5.75
C VAL A 85 11.52 5.86 7.19
N ASN A 86 10.88 6.59 8.10
CA ASN A 86 10.78 6.17 9.49
C ASN A 86 9.60 5.19 9.67
N LEU A 87 9.91 3.93 9.94
CA LEU A 87 8.93 2.88 10.17
C LEU A 87 8.12 3.06 11.45
N ASN A 88 8.64 3.75 12.47
CA ASN A 88 7.94 3.98 13.73
C ASN A 88 7.36 5.40 13.86
N ARG A 89 7.20 6.12 12.74
CA ARG A 89 6.54 7.43 12.72
C ARG A 89 5.13 7.28 13.30
N ARG A 90 4.82 8.08 14.33
CA ARG A 90 3.51 8.10 15.00
C ARG A 90 2.56 9.08 14.33
N GLU A 91 1.27 8.82 14.43
CA GLU A 91 0.24 9.76 13.97
C GLU A 91 0.24 11.06 14.79
N LYS A 92 0.42 10.92 16.11
CA LYS A 92 0.49 12.03 17.07
C LYS A 92 1.65 11.81 18.03
N SER A 93 2.33 12.89 18.40
CA SER A 93 3.40 12.81 19.41
C SER A 93 2.87 12.20 20.71
N GLY A 94 3.63 11.27 21.30
CA GLY A 94 3.26 10.57 22.53
C GLY A 94 2.22 9.44 22.37
N SER A 95 1.51 9.34 21.25
CA SER A 95 0.55 8.26 20.99
C SER A 95 1.26 6.95 20.58
N PRO A 96 0.76 5.77 20.98
CA PRO A 96 1.29 4.49 20.48
C PRO A 96 0.88 4.18 19.03
N GLN A 97 0.00 4.98 18.43
CA GLN A 97 -0.52 4.75 17.09
C GLN A 97 0.49 5.19 16.03
N LEU A 98 0.82 4.25 15.16
CA LEU A 98 1.73 4.43 14.05
C LEU A 98 0.99 4.99 12.84
N GLY A 99 1.61 5.98 12.18
CA GLY A 99 1.14 6.45 10.89
C GLY A 99 1.39 5.42 9.80
N GLY A 100 0.52 5.41 8.80
CA GLY A 100 0.76 4.66 7.57
C GLY A 100 1.92 5.24 6.77
N VAL A 101 2.70 4.36 6.14
CA VAL A 101 3.71 4.70 5.14
C VAL A 101 3.00 4.92 3.81
N MET A 102 3.30 6.02 3.13
CA MET A 102 2.63 6.37 1.87
C MET A 102 3.13 5.51 0.70
N LEU A 103 2.27 5.27 -0.30
CA LEU A 103 2.62 4.44 -1.47
C LEU A 103 4.00 4.74 -2.09
N GLY A 104 4.33 6.03 -2.26
CA GLY A 104 5.63 6.42 -2.80
C GLY A 104 6.81 5.96 -1.93
N GLU A 105 6.70 6.10 -0.62
CA GLU A 105 7.71 5.62 0.33
C GLU A 105 7.82 4.09 0.29
N ILE A 106 6.69 3.36 0.22
CA ILE A 106 6.67 1.89 0.10
C ILE A 106 7.38 1.43 -1.19
N ALA A 107 7.06 2.06 -2.33
CA ALA A 107 7.73 1.73 -3.59
C ALA A 107 9.25 1.91 -3.51
N HIS A 108 9.70 3.00 -2.89
CA HIS A 108 11.12 3.26 -2.69
C HIS A 108 11.78 2.28 -1.73
N ILE A 109 11.10 1.84 -0.67
CA ILE A 109 11.61 0.80 0.21
C ILE A 109 11.92 -0.47 -0.60
N LEU A 110 10.96 -0.92 -1.41
CA LEU A 110 11.08 -2.17 -2.15
C LEU A 110 12.07 -2.09 -3.32
N LEU A 111 12.08 -1.00 -4.10
CA LEU A 111 13.00 -0.84 -5.24
C LEU A 111 14.48 -0.89 -4.86
N PHE A 112 14.81 -0.51 -3.63
CA PHE A 112 16.17 -0.47 -3.12
C PHE A 112 16.41 -1.56 -2.06
N GLY A 113 15.58 -2.61 -2.07
CA GLY A 113 15.61 -3.71 -1.10
C GLY A 113 17.00 -4.30 -0.89
N ASP A 114 17.70 -4.57 -2.00
CA ASP A 114 19.06 -5.13 -2.02
C ASP A 114 20.10 -4.27 -1.27
N HIS A 115 19.86 -2.96 -1.13
CA HIS A 115 20.81 -2.00 -0.57
C HIS A 115 20.38 -1.46 0.80
N ASN A 116 19.20 -1.84 1.30
CA ASN A 116 18.61 -1.28 2.51
C ASN A 116 18.23 -2.34 3.57
N GLY A 117 18.64 -3.59 3.35
CA GLY A 117 18.43 -4.74 4.24
C GLY A 117 17.00 -5.30 4.21
N VAL A 118 16.10 -4.76 3.37
CA VAL A 118 14.74 -5.28 3.25
C VAL A 118 14.70 -6.66 2.61
N ASN A 119 15.64 -7.00 1.73
CA ASN A 119 15.72 -8.36 1.22
C ASN A 119 16.00 -9.36 2.33
N ASP A 120 16.95 -9.07 3.21
CA ASP A 120 17.27 -9.92 4.36
C ASP A 120 16.04 -10.11 5.28
N ASP A 121 15.25 -9.03 5.46
CA ASP A 121 13.99 -9.07 6.22
C ASP A 121 12.96 -10.05 5.61
N PHE A 122 12.99 -10.29 4.29
CA PHE A 122 12.08 -11.19 3.57
C PHE A 122 12.66 -12.58 3.28
N ASP A 123 13.97 -12.72 3.10
CA ASP A 123 14.63 -14.00 2.83
C ASP A 123 14.48 -14.98 4.01
N ALA A 124 14.42 -14.45 5.23
CA ALA A 124 14.19 -15.23 6.45
C ALA A 124 12.82 -15.95 6.50
N VAL A 125 11.90 -15.60 5.60
CA VAL A 125 10.49 -15.94 5.68
C VAL A 125 10.14 -17.14 4.76
N GLY A 126 11.05 -17.56 3.88
CA GLY A 126 10.83 -18.75 3.03
C GLY A 126 9.68 -18.58 2.03
N LEU A 127 9.51 -17.37 1.49
CA LEU A 127 8.50 -17.08 0.45
C LEU A 127 8.73 -17.92 -0.81
N THR A 128 7.63 -18.23 -1.52
CA THR A 128 7.73 -18.92 -2.81
C THR A 128 8.46 -18.05 -3.85
N PRO A 129 9.14 -18.64 -4.86
CA PRO A 129 9.81 -17.86 -5.90
C PRO A 129 8.88 -16.88 -6.63
N GLU A 130 7.62 -17.27 -6.85
CA GLU A 130 6.60 -16.41 -7.46
C GLU A 130 6.29 -15.18 -6.60
N MET A 131 6.25 -15.34 -5.28
CA MET A 131 5.99 -14.24 -4.35
C MET A 131 7.19 -13.32 -4.21
N VAL A 132 8.40 -13.86 -4.25
CA VAL A 132 9.63 -13.05 -4.28
C VAL A 132 9.66 -12.20 -5.55
N GLU A 133 9.39 -12.80 -6.71
CA GLU A 133 9.31 -12.06 -7.98
C GLU A 133 8.21 -10.98 -7.93
N PHE A 134 7.04 -11.32 -7.38
CA PHE A 134 5.98 -10.33 -7.18
C PHE A 134 6.45 -9.17 -6.29
N LEU A 135 6.98 -9.47 -5.11
CA LEU A 135 7.33 -8.50 -4.08
C LEU A 135 8.46 -7.56 -4.53
N MET A 136 9.50 -8.11 -5.15
CA MET A 136 10.72 -7.39 -5.48
C MET A 136 10.69 -6.75 -6.86
N CYS A 137 10.05 -7.40 -7.84
CA CYS A 137 10.11 -6.95 -9.23
C CYS A 137 8.82 -6.28 -9.69
N GLU A 138 7.67 -6.91 -9.46
CA GLU A 138 6.40 -6.45 -10.04
C GLU A 138 5.69 -5.40 -9.19
N LEU A 139 5.59 -5.65 -7.88
CA LEU A 139 4.87 -4.82 -6.93
C LEU A 139 5.39 -3.38 -6.90
N PRO A 140 6.71 -3.10 -6.88
CA PRO A 140 7.19 -1.73 -6.81
C PRO A 140 6.83 -0.95 -8.07
N LYS A 141 6.90 -1.59 -9.24
CA LYS A 141 6.48 -1.01 -10.54
C LYS A 141 4.98 -0.67 -10.52
N ASN A 142 4.15 -1.55 -9.95
CA ASN A 142 2.72 -1.32 -9.85
C ASN A 142 2.37 -0.22 -8.83
N ILE A 143 3.06 -0.16 -7.68
CA ILE A 143 2.88 0.92 -6.70
C ILE A 143 3.26 2.27 -7.30
N ILE A 144 4.32 2.34 -8.12
CA ILE A 144 4.68 3.58 -8.85
C ILE A 144 3.55 4.01 -9.79
N LYS A 145 2.96 3.08 -10.55
CA LYS A 145 1.82 3.37 -11.43
C LYS A 145 0.60 3.87 -10.64
N VAL A 146 0.25 3.23 -9.53
CA VAL A 146 -0.86 3.70 -8.66
C VAL A 146 -0.54 5.09 -8.08
N SER A 147 0.71 5.31 -7.66
CA SER A 147 1.16 6.59 -7.12
C SER A 147 1.13 7.71 -8.14
N SER A 148 1.37 7.43 -9.43
CA SER A 148 1.27 8.45 -10.48
C SER A 148 -0.17 8.91 -10.71
N PHE A 149 -1.14 7.98 -10.68
CA PHE A 149 -2.57 8.33 -10.68
C PHE A 149 -2.94 9.17 -9.46
N ARG A 150 -2.49 8.78 -8.26
CA ARG A 150 -2.72 9.57 -7.04
C ARG A 150 -2.12 10.98 -7.17
N ASN A 151 -0.83 11.09 -7.49
CA ASN A 151 -0.11 12.38 -7.43
C ASN A 151 -0.61 13.36 -8.49
N LYS A 152 -0.90 12.88 -9.70
CA LYS A 152 -1.50 13.70 -10.77
C LYS A 152 -2.84 14.28 -10.32
N ASN A 153 -3.66 13.47 -9.66
CA ASN A 153 -5.07 13.83 -9.43
C ASN A 153 -5.41 14.31 -8.00
N ALA A 154 -4.50 14.16 -7.05
CA ALA A 154 -4.66 14.68 -5.70
C ALA A 154 -4.29 16.17 -5.57
N HIS A 155 -3.55 16.72 -6.54
CA HIS A 155 -2.96 18.07 -6.40
C HIS A 155 -3.04 18.94 -7.65
N ILE A 156 -3.22 18.37 -8.85
CA ILE A 156 -2.99 19.12 -10.11
C ILE A 156 -4.25 19.17 -10.98
N SER A 157 -4.93 18.03 -11.17
CA SER A 157 -6.05 17.95 -12.11
C SER A 157 -7.15 17.00 -11.63
N ALA A 158 -8.39 17.27 -12.03
CA ALA A 158 -9.46 16.28 -11.89
C ALA A 158 -9.12 15.00 -12.66
N MET A 159 -9.40 13.84 -12.07
CA MET A 159 -9.24 12.55 -12.71
C MET A 159 -10.39 12.32 -13.69
N SER A 160 -10.05 11.96 -14.93
CA SER A 160 -11.05 11.54 -15.91
C SER A 160 -11.63 10.18 -15.56
N LYS A 161 -12.86 9.90 -16.03
CA LYS A 161 -13.47 8.56 -15.93
C LYS A 161 -12.56 7.45 -16.49
N LYS A 162 -11.84 7.73 -17.58
CA LYS A 162 -10.90 6.81 -18.22
C LYS A 162 -9.71 6.50 -17.30
N ASP A 163 -9.10 7.53 -16.71
CA ASP A 163 -7.99 7.36 -15.77
C ASP A 163 -8.43 6.56 -14.53
N TYR A 164 -9.63 6.81 -14.03
CA TYR A 164 -10.21 6.01 -12.94
C TYR A 164 -10.39 4.54 -13.33
N PHE A 165 -10.94 4.25 -14.51
CA PHE A 165 -11.09 2.85 -14.95
C PHE A 165 -9.75 2.14 -15.10
N HIS A 166 -8.72 2.82 -15.61
CA HIS A 166 -7.38 2.26 -15.67
C HIS A 166 -6.82 1.94 -14.28
N LEU A 167 -6.97 2.86 -13.32
CA LEU A 167 -6.57 2.64 -11.93
C LEU A 167 -7.35 1.46 -11.33
N SER A 168 -8.68 1.45 -11.48
CA SER A 168 -9.55 0.41 -10.94
C SER A 168 -9.19 -0.96 -11.51
N LYS A 169 -9.02 -1.08 -12.83
CA LYS A 169 -8.61 -2.32 -13.49
C LYS A 169 -7.22 -2.78 -13.05
N LEU A 170 -6.26 -1.87 -12.89
CA LEU A 170 -4.92 -2.20 -12.37
C LEU A 170 -5.00 -2.79 -10.96
N VAL A 171 -5.86 -2.22 -10.10
CA VAL A 171 -5.93 -2.57 -8.68
C VAL A 171 -6.80 -3.79 -8.42
N LEU A 172 -7.99 -3.82 -9.01
CA LEU A 172 -9.05 -4.80 -8.76
C LEU A 172 -9.12 -5.91 -9.81
N GLY A 173 -8.43 -5.73 -10.95
CA GLY A 173 -8.45 -6.71 -12.04
C GLY A 173 -9.78 -6.74 -12.80
N ASP A 174 -9.95 -7.78 -13.60
CA ASP A 174 -11.23 -8.14 -14.20
C ASP A 174 -12.03 -9.02 -13.22
N GLU A 175 -13.36 -8.96 -13.27
CA GLU A 175 -14.25 -9.63 -12.28
C GLU A 175 -14.03 -11.14 -12.19
N ASP A 176 -13.57 -11.76 -13.28
CA ASP A 176 -13.36 -13.21 -13.38
C ASP A 176 -12.05 -13.69 -12.72
N GLU A 177 -11.09 -12.79 -12.47
CA GLU A 177 -9.76 -13.17 -11.94
C GLU A 177 -9.30 -12.29 -10.76
N PRO A 178 -10.11 -12.12 -9.69
CA PRO A 178 -9.82 -11.19 -8.60
C PRO A 178 -8.55 -11.54 -7.83
N LYS A 179 -8.16 -12.82 -7.79
CA LYS A 179 -6.91 -13.27 -7.15
C LYS A 179 -5.65 -12.81 -7.90
N LYS A 180 -5.74 -12.61 -9.21
CA LYS A 180 -4.61 -12.13 -10.04
C LYS A 180 -4.49 -10.61 -10.07
N SER A 181 -5.51 -9.89 -9.59
CA SER A 181 -5.45 -8.44 -9.41
C SER A 181 -4.30 -8.04 -8.47
N LEU A 182 -3.85 -6.79 -8.56
CA LEU A 182 -2.82 -6.28 -7.65
C LEU A 182 -3.24 -6.42 -6.19
N LEU A 183 -4.50 -6.07 -5.87
CA LEU A 183 -5.03 -6.23 -4.52
C LEU A 183 -5.09 -7.70 -4.10
N GLY A 184 -5.55 -8.59 -4.98
CA GLY A 184 -5.61 -10.03 -4.72
C GLY A 184 -4.24 -10.64 -4.42
N ARG A 185 -3.20 -10.24 -5.15
CA ARG A 185 -1.83 -10.70 -4.91
C ARG A 185 -1.24 -10.12 -3.62
N ILE A 186 -1.51 -8.86 -3.29
CA ILE A 186 -1.13 -8.27 -1.98
C ILE A 186 -1.81 -9.01 -0.83
N LEU A 187 -3.09 -9.35 -0.97
CA LEU A 187 -3.82 -10.11 0.05
C LEU A 187 -3.28 -11.53 0.22
N SER A 188 -2.87 -12.17 -0.86
CA SER A 188 -2.24 -13.50 -0.82
C SER A 188 -0.88 -13.43 -0.12
N LEU A 189 -0.05 -12.43 -0.47
CA LEU A 189 1.21 -12.17 0.21
C LEU A 189 1.02 -11.89 1.71
N LYS A 190 0.00 -11.10 2.07
CA LYS A 190 -0.34 -10.82 3.48
C LYS A 190 -0.66 -12.10 4.26
N GLN A 191 -1.39 -13.04 3.66
CA GLN A 191 -1.74 -14.30 4.31
C GLN A 191 -0.49 -15.12 4.62
N GLU A 192 0.45 -15.20 3.69
CA GLU A 192 1.72 -15.91 3.88
C GLU A 192 2.61 -15.23 4.91
N LEU A 193 2.80 -13.91 4.82
CA LEU A 193 3.58 -13.17 5.82
C LEU A 193 2.97 -13.26 7.24
N SER A 194 1.69 -13.61 7.36
CA SER A 194 1.00 -13.80 8.64
C SER A 194 1.03 -15.26 9.13
N SER A 195 1.26 -16.23 8.23
CA SER A 195 1.35 -17.66 8.58
C SER A 195 2.71 -18.02 9.18
N ILE A 196 3.73 -17.20 8.90
CA ILE A 196 5.10 -17.40 9.37
C ILE A 196 5.26 -16.71 10.74
N ARG A 197 5.46 -17.52 11.79
CA ARG A 197 5.65 -17.11 13.18
C ARG A 197 7.07 -17.37 13.63
#